data_AF-A0A7K1IXX6-F1
#
_entry.id   AF-A0A7K1IXX6-F1
#
_cell.length_a   1.000
_cell.length_b   1.000
_cell.length_c   1.000
_cell.angle_alpha   90.00
_cell.angle_beta   90.00
_cell.angle_gamma   90.00
#
_symmetry.space_group_name_H-M   'P 1'
#
loop_
_entity.id
_entity.type
_entity.pdbx_description
1 polymer ?
#
loop_
_entity_poly.entity_id
_entity_poly.type
_entity_poly.pdbx_seq_one_letter_code
_entity_poly.pdbx_strand_id
1 'polypeptide(L)' 'MPKLTNDEVAEFLSERGHLARIGTVDADGMPRVLPLWFIIRDDELLFTPRSP' A
#
# COMPACT_ATOMS: atom_id res chain seq x y z
N MET A 1 -17.69 -8.86 -7.67
CA MET A 1 -17.64 -8.49 -6.24
C MET A 1 -18.00 -7.02 -6.13
N PRO A 2 -18.82 -6.61 -5.16
CA PRO A 2 -19.09 -5.18 -4.95
C PRO A 2 -17.80 -4.47 -4.55
N LYS A 3 -17.66 -3.22 -4.99
CA LYS A 3 -16.56 -2.34 -4.60
C LYS A 3 -16.81 -1.89 -3.15
N LEU A 4 -15.76 -1.85 -2.34
CA LEU A 4 -15.82 -1.22 -1.02
C LEU A 4 -16.15 0.28 -1.18
N THR A 5 -16.98 0.77 -0.27
CA THR A 5 -17.16 2.21 -0.05
C THR A 5 -15.87 2.84 0.47
N ASN A 6 -15.76 4.16 0.42
CA ASN A 6 -14.58 4.85 0.94
C ASN A 6 -14.41 4.61 2.45
N ASP A 7 -15.51 4.54 3.19
CA ASP A 7 -15.50 4.29 4.63
C ASP A 7 -15.02 2.87 4.94
N GLU A 8 -15.49 1.87 4.21
CA GLU A 8 -15.02 0.49 4.33
C GLU A 8 -13.53 0.35 3.96
N VAL A 9 -13.04 1.11 2.97
CA VAL A 9 -11.61 1.15 2.63
C VAL A 9 -10.80 1.77 3.76
N ALA A 10 -11.26 2.89 4.32
CA ALA A 10 -10.59 3.56 5.43
C ALA A 10 -10.54 2.68 6.67
N GLU A 11 -11.66 2.02 7.02
CA GLU A 11 -11.74 1.05 8.12
C GLU A 11 -10.75 -0.09 7.91
N PHE A 12 -10.78 -0.74 6.74
CA PHE A 12 -9.86 -1.83 6.40
C PHE A 12 -8.39 -1.41 6.51
N LEU A 13 -8.00 -0.26 5.96
CA LEU A 13 -6.61 0.23 6.01
C LEU A 13 -6.17 0.65 7.42
N SER A 14 -7.10 0.93 8.34
CA SER A 14 -6.81 1.31 9.73
C SER A 14 -6.48 0.12 10.64
N GLU A 15 -6.84 -1.10 10.21
CA GLU A 15 -6.55 -2.32 10.94
C GLU A 15 -5.05 -2.64 10.97
N ARG A 16 -4.59 -3.27 12.06
CA ARG A 16 -3.20 -3.70 12.20
C ARG A 16 -2.96 -5.03 11.48
N GLY A 17 -1.74 -5.20 10.97
CA GLY A 17 -1.28 -6.50 10.44
C GLY A 17 -1.46 -6.66 8.93
N HIS A 18 -1.99 -5.65 8.23
CA HIS A 18 -2.04 -5.64 6.78
C HIS A 18 -0.65 -5.46 6.18
N LEU A 19 -0.31 -6.37 5.27
CA LEU A 19 0.90 -6.29 4.46
C LEU A 19 0.51 -5.79 3.06
N ALA A 20 1.02 -4.62 2.68
CA ALA A 20 0.82 -4.08 1.34
C ALA A 20 1.89 -4.60 0.37
N ARG A 21 1.62 -4.44 -0.93
CA ARG A 21 2.59 -4.63 -2.01
C ARG A 21 2.65 -3.35 -2.82
N ILE A 22 3.84 -2.77 -2.95
CA ILE A 22 4.06 -1.62 -3.84
C ILE A 22 4.48 -2.13 -5.21
N GLY A 23 3.80 -1.63 -6.23
CA GLY A 23 4.18 -1.80 -7.63
C GLY A 23 4.88 -0.54 -8.11
N THR A 24 6.08 -0.66 -8.67
CA THR A 24 6.77 0.41 -9.38
C THR A 24 7.06 -0.02 -10.81
N VAL A 25 7.18 0.95 -11.70
CA VAL A 25 7.69 0.75 -13.07
C VAL A 25 9.08 1.35 -13.09
N ASP A 26 10.08 0.53 -13.42
CA ASP A 26 11.48 0.96 -13.48
C ASP A 26 11.79 1.61 -14.84
N ALA A 27 12.99 2.18 -14.99
CA ALA A 27 13.42 2.87 -16.21
C ALA A 27 13.43 1.98 -17.45
N ASP A 28 13.51 0.66 -17.28
CA ASP A 28 13.41 -0.34 -18.35
C ASP A 28 11.96 -0.71 -18.70
N GLY A 29 10.97 -0.10 -18.04
CA GLY A 29 9.55 -0.37 -18.21
C GLY A 29 9.07 -1.65 -17.51
N MET A 30 9.95 -2.37 -16.80
CA MET A 30 9.59 -3.61 -16.13
C MET A 30 8.90 -3.33 -14.79
N PRO A 31 7.83 -4.07 -14.46
CA PRO A 31 7.16 -3.93 -13.17
C PRO A 31 8.00 -4.58 -12.06
N ARG A 32 8.16 -3.88 -10.95
CA ARG A 32 8.72 -4.40 -9.70
C ARG A 32 7.64 -4.40 -8.63
N VAL A 33 7.49 -5.52 -7.92
CA VAL A 33 6.48 -5.67 -6.86
C VAL A 33 7.16 -6.13 -5.58
N LEU A 34 7.10 -5.32 -4.53
CA LEU A 34 7.77 -5.59 -3.25
C LEU A 34 6.77 -5.52 -2.09
N PRO A 35 6.87 -6.41 -1.08
CA PRO A 35 6.06 -6.30 0.13
C PRO A 35 6.58 -5.15 1.02
N LEU A 36 5.66 -4.45 1.68
CA LEU A 36 6.01 -3.44 2.68
C LEU A 36 4.99 -3.38 3.82
N TRP A 37 5.47 -2.89 4.96
CA TRP A 37 4.62 -2.42 6.05
C TRP A 37 4.33 -0.93 5.85
N PHE A 38 3.12 -0.52 6.18
CA PHE A 38 2.67 0.86 6.05
C PHE A 38 1.90 1.31 7.29
N ILE A 39 1.72 2.62 7.41
CA ILE A 39 0.69 3.24 8.26
C ILE A 39 -0.13 4.21 7.42
N ILE A 40 -1.35 4.49 7.86
CA ILE A 40 -2.14 5.62 7.37
C ILE A 40 -2.05 6.75 8.39
N ARG A 41 -1.76 7.96 7.92
CA ARG A 41 -1.73 9.16 8.76
C ARG A 41 -2.12 10.36 7.91
N ASP A 42 -3.09 11.15 8.37
CA ASP A 42 -3.51 12.40 7.71
C ASP A 42 -3.83 12.20 6.21
N ASP A 43 -4.54 11.11 5.87
CA ASP A 43 -4.84 10.64 4.50
C ASP A 43 -3.62 10.25 3.63
N GLU A 44 -2.44 10.11 4.24
CA GLU A 44 -1.22 9.65 3.57
C GLU A 44 -0.88 8.19 3.92
N LEU A 45 -0.43 7.43 2.91
CA LEU A 45 0.16 6.11 3.11
C LEU A 45 1.68 6.25 3.28
N LEU A 46 2.15 6.02 4.49
CA LEU A 46 3.56 6.18 4.85
C LEU A 46 4.22 4.81 4.99
N PHE A 47 5.41 4.67 4.42
CA PHE A 47 6.24 3.47 4.54
C PHE A 47 7.72 3.83 4.50
N THR A 48 8.56 2.98 5.06
CA THR A 48 10.02 3.14 4.98
C THR A 48 10.56 2.29 3.83
N PRO A 49 11.15 2.91 2.79
CA PRO A 49 11.83 2.17 1.74
C PRO A 49 12.93 1.29 2.33
N ARG A 50 13.04 0.06 1.85
CA ARG A 50 14.19 -0.79 2.15
C ARG A 50 15.14 -0.73 0.95
N SER A 51 16.45 -0.76 1.22
CA SER A 51 17.42 -0.93 0.15
C SER A 51 17.06 -2.19 -0.65
N PRO A 52 17.15 -2.16 -2.00
CA PRO A 52 17.04 -3.35 -2.84
C PRO A 52 18.03 -4.44 -2.41
#